data_AF-A0A9D2HG38-F1
#
_entry.id   AF-A0A9D2HG38-F1
#
_cell.length_a   1.000
_cell.length_b   1.000
_cell.length_c   1.000
_cell.angle_alpha   90.00
_cell.angle_beta   90.00
_cell.angle_gamma   90.00
#
_symmetry.space_group_name_H-M   'P 1'
#
loop_
_entity.id
_entity.type
_entity.pdbx_description
1 polymer ?
#
loop_
_entity_poly.entity_id
_entity_poly.type
_entity_poly.pdbx_seq_one_letter_code
_entity_poly.pdbx_strand_id
1 'polypeptide(L)'
;RSVLLVGRVEGEENIRAVVQIKNNLAGFGHPKAFQLSEDGFLWIGDYEITADEVLGGIVPKANKLEQAKSLLRKLAETNNAIQSNEIFNLAEEQNISRRTLENAKKELGVRAKRINNSWYWELNKVRTD
;
A
#
# COMPACT_ATOMS: atom_id res chain seq x y z
N ARG A 1 16.38 -4.85 3.84
CA ARG A 1 15.98 -3.44 3.63
C ARG A 1 15.08 -3.03 4.77
N SER A 2 15.37 -1.89 5.39
CA SER A 2 14.56 -1.31 6.46
C SER A 2 13.99 0.03 6.00
N VAL A 3 12.80 0.39 6.49
CA VAL A 3 12.18 1.69 6.27
C VAL A 3 11.69 2.21 7.62
N LEU A 4 12.09 3.43 7.96
CA LEU A 4 11.67 4.13 9.17
C LEU A 4 10.74 5.28 8.77
N LEU A 5 9.62 5.37 9.47
CA LEU A 5 8.73 6.51 9.45
C LEU A 5 9.17 7.46 10.57
N VAL A 6 9.32 8.74 10.24
CA VAL A 6 9.60 9.79 11.23
C VAL A 6 8.56 10.89 11.09
N GLY A 7 7.88 11.22 12.17
CA GLY A 7 6.84 12.25 12.18
C GLY A 7 6.68 12.87 13.57
N ARG A 8 5.92 13.96 13.64
CA ARG A 8 5.58 14.61 14.91
C ARG A 8 4.53 13.78 15.64
N VAL A 9 4.62 13.77 16.96
CA VAL A 9 3.59 13.16 17.81
C VAL A 9 2.44 14.17 17.95
N GLU A 10 1.21 13.71 17.75
CA GLU A 10 0.02 14.56 17.90
C GLU A 10 -0.09 15.05 19.35
N GLY A 11 -0.29 16.36 19.54
CA GLY A 11 -0.31 16.99 20.86
C GLY A 11 1.06 17.35 21.45
N GLU A 12 2.17 16.92 20.85
CA GLU A 12 3.53 17.19 21.33
C GLU A 12 4.42 17.79 20.22
N GLU A 13 4.35 19.10 20.03
CA GLU A 13 4.93 19.79 18.87
C GLU A 13 6.44 19.58 18.65
N ASN A 14 7.18 19.36 19.75
CA ASN A 14 8.62 19.21 19.74
C ASN A 14 9.08 17.74 19.69
N ILE A 15 8.17 16.79 19.91
CA ILE A 15 8.49 15.37 19.97
C ILE A 15 8.24 14.73 18.61
N ARG A 16 9.22 13.93 18.19
CA ARG A 16 9.17 13.15 16.96
C ARG A 16 9.40 11.70 17.29
N ALA A 17 8.56 10.86 16.70
CA ALA A 17 8.66 9.43 16.82
C ALA A 17 9.28 8.83 15.57
N VAL A 18 10.00 7.72 15.77
CA VAL A 18 10.65 6.89 14.77
C VAL A 18 10.04 5.50 14.87
N VAL A 19 9.24 5.13 13.88
CA VAL A 19 8.56 3.83 13.81
C VAL A 19 9.11 3.03 12.64
N GLN A 20 9.47 1.77 12.87
CA GLN A 20 9.90 0.90 11.77
C GLN A 20 8.69 0.31 11.04
N ILE A 21 8.45 0.77 9.80
CA ILE A 21 7.33 0.32 8.97
C ILE A 21 7.71 -0.81 8.00
N LYS A 22 9.01 -1.10 7.88
CA LYS A 22 9.49 -2.24 7.09
C LYS A 22 10.81 -2.77 7.63
N ASN A 23 10.90 -4.08 7.71
CA ASN A 23 12.12 -4.85 7.96
C ASN A 23 11.98 -6.19 7.23
N ASN A 24 12.92 -6.50 6.35
CA ASN A 24 12.90 -7.76 5.58
C ASN A 24 13.74 -8.88 6.24
N LEU A 25 14.49 -8.58 7.30
CA LEU A 25 15.52 -9.48 7.86
C LEU A 25 15.23 -9.90 9.31
N ALA A 26 14.39 -9.17 10.03
CA ALA A 26 14.01 -9.45 11.41
C ALA A 26 12.64 -8.83 11.73
N GLY A 27 12.17 -9.03 12.96
CA GLY A 27 11.00 -8.35 13.50
C GLY A 27 11.17 -6.82 13.54
N PHE A 28 10.06 -6.12 13.76
CA PHE A 28 10.11 -4.67 13.94
C PHE A 28 10.71 -4.32 15.30
N GLY A 29 11.62 -3.35 15.30
CA GLY A 29 12.14 -2.76 16.54
C GLY A 29 11.06 -1.95 17.26
N HIS A 30 11.23 -1.77 18.57
CA HIS A 30 10.39 -0.85 19.34
C HIS A 30 10.54 0.58 18.81
N PRO A 31 9.43 1.33 18.70
CA PRO A 31 9.50 2.73 18.31
C PRO A 31 10.36 3.53 19.29
N LYS A 32 10.97 4.59 18.76
CA LYS A 32 11.81 5.50 19.54
C LYS A 32 11.34 6.94 19.36
N ALA A 33 11.63 7.81 20.31
CA ALA A 33 11.37 9.23 20.20
C ALA A 33 12.59 10.09 20.45
N PHE A 34 12.53 11.29 19.90
CA PHE A 34 13.47 12.37 20.17
C PHE A 34 12.74 13.70 20.13
N GLN A 35 13.30 14.69 20.83
CA GLN A 35 12.82 16.05 20.83
C GLN A 35 13.78 16.95 20.03
N LEU A 36 13.21 17.89 19.29
CA LEU A 36 13.95 19.01 18.71
C LEU A 36 13.44 20.32 19.32
N SER A 37 14.33 21.06 19.98
CA SER A 37 14.09 22.41 20.50
C SER A 37 15.18 23.37 20.00
N GLU A 38 15.07 24.65 20.38
CA GLU A 38 16.12 25.65 20.12
C GLU A 38 17.46 25.25 20.77
N ASP A 39 17.40 24.55 21.92
CA ASP A 39 18.56 24.03 22.64
C ASP A 39 19.19 22.79 21.98
N GLY A 40 18.56 22.26 20.92
CA GLY A 40 19.09 21.21 20.07
C GLY A 40 18.28 19.91 20.08
N PHE A 41 19.00 18.78 19.99
CA PHE A 41 18.44 17.44 19.86
C PHE A 41 18.54 16.68 21.18
N LEU A 42 17.42 16.13 21.65
CA LEU A 42 17.37 15.26 22.83
C LEU A 42 16.82 13.89 22.45
N TRP A 43 17.61 12.84 22.69
CA TRP A 43 17.15 11.45 22.53
C TRP A 43 16.31 11.03 23.73
N ILE A 44 15.05 10.67 23.50
CA ILE A 44 14.13 10.22 24.56
C ILE A 44 14.25 8.71 24.77
N GLY A 45 14.45 7.94 23.69
CA GLY A 45 14.55 6.48 23.76
C GLY A 45 13.23 5.82 23.40
N ASP A 46 12.87 4.74 24.09
CA ASP A 46 11.67 3.94 23.85
C ASP A 46 10.40 4.78 23.98
N TYR A 47 9.49 4.62 23.02
CA TYR A 47 8.26 5.41 22.96
C TYR A 47 7.10 4.54 22.48
N GLU A 48 5.97 4.60 23.17
CA GLU A 48 4.76 3.86 22.81
C GLU A 48 3.96 4.67 21.80
N ILE A 49 4.11 4.33 20.52
CA ILE A 49 3.38 4.97 19.42
C ILE A 49 3.35 4.09 18.17
N THR A 50 2.25 4.16 17.45
CA THR A 50 2.01 3.44 16.20
C THR A 50 2.33 4.29 14.97
N ALA A 51 2.51 3.64 13.82
CA ALA A 51 2.73 4.37 12.57
C ALA A 51 1.55 5.27 12.19
N ASP A 52 0.32 4.86 12.52
CA ASP A 52 -0.90 5.60 12.21
C ASP A 52 -1.01 6.88 13.04
N GLU A 53 -0.64 6.82 14.32
CA GLU A 53 -0.55 8.00 15.20
C GLU A 53 0.52 8.99 14.72
N VAL A 54 1.68 8.49 14.25
CA VAL A 54 2.74 9.33 13.68
C VAL A 54 2.32 10.02 12.37
N LEU A 55 1.42 9.40 11.61
CA LEU A 55 0.85 9.97 10.39
C LEU A 55 -0.36 10.88 10.68
N GLY A 56 -0.74 11.09 11.94
CA GLY A 56 -1.91 11.88 12.32
C GLY A 56 -3.21 11.30 11.76
N GLY A 57 -3.33 9.96 11.70
CA GLY A 57 -4.48 9.28 11.10
C GLY A 57 -4.59 9.45 9.58
N ILE A 58 -3.60 10.04 8.91
CA ILE A 58 -3.54 10.06 7.44
C ILE A 58 -3.28 8.63 6.98
N VAL A 59 -4.38 7.93 6.67
CA VAL A 59 -4.36 6.61 6.03
C VAL A 59 -3.35 6.66 4.89
N PRO A 60 -2.31 5.80 4.87
CA PRO A 60 -1.27 5.86 3.87
C PRO A 60 -1.91 5.87 2.48
N LYS A 61 -1.63 6.96 1.75
CA LYS A 61 -2.11 7.28 0.41
C LYS A 61 -2.40 6.00 -0.36
N ALA A 62 -3.69 5.69 -0.56
CA ALA A 62 -4.20 4.37 -0.95
C ALA A 62 -3.18 3.58 -1.78
N ASN A 63 -2.67 2.49 -1.19
CA ASN A 63 -1.65 1.64 -1.80
C ASN A 63 -2.04 1.39 -3.26
N LYS A 64 -1.14 1.69 -4.21
CA LYS A 64 -1.39 1.48 -5.65
C LYS A 64 -1.83 0.04 -5.95
N LEU A 65 -1.44 -0.92 -5.11
CA LEU A 65 -1.93 -2.29 -5.15
C LEU A 65 -3.41 -2.41 -4.78
N GLU A 66 -3.87 -1.72 -3.72
CA GLU A 66 -5.29 -1.69 -3.35
C GLU A 66 -6.14 -0.95 -4.38
N GLN A 67 -5.62 0.12 -4.99
CA GLN A 67 -6.26 0.77 -6.14
C GLN A 67 -6.41 -0.23 -7.31
N ALA A 68 -5.36 -1.00 -7.61
CA ALA A 68 -5.40 -2.03 -8.64
C ALA A 68 -6.40 -3.15 -8.32
N LYS A 69 -6.50 -3.58 -7.05
CA LYS A 69 -7.51 -4.55 -6.63
C LYS A 69 -8.93 -3.99 -6.76
N SER A 70 -9.15 -2.75 -6.33
CA SER A 70 -10.44 -2.07 -6.46
C SER A 70 -10.86 -1.94 -7.91
N LEU A 71 -9.92 -1.62 -8.81
CA LEU A 71 -10.17 -1.59 -10.25
C LEU A 71 -10.63 -2.95 -10.76
N LEU A 72 -9.92 -4.03 -10.42
CA LEU A 72 -10.28 -5.39 -10.85
C LEU A 72 -11.61 -5.87 -10.28
N ARG A 73 -11.94 -5.52 -9.03
CA ARG A 73 -13.26 -5.80 -8.43
C ARG A 73 -14.37 -5.06 -9.16
N LYS A 74 -14.21 -3.76 -9.41
CA LYS A 74 -15.19 -2.96 -10.15
C LYS A 74 -15.43 -3.51 -11.56
N LEU A 75 -14.36 -3.95 -12.24
CA LEU A 75 -14.49 -4.59 -13.55
C LEU A 75 -15.22 -5.94 -13.49
N ALA A 76 -15.05 -6.69 -12.40
CA ALA A 76 -15.72 -7.97 -12.17
C ALA A 76 -17.23 -7.84 -11.93
N GLU A 77 -17.71 -6.68 -11.42
CA GLU A 77 -19.14 -6.43 -11.19
C GLU A 77 -19.94 -6.43 -12.50
N THR A 78 -19.33 -5.97 -13.60
CA THR A 78 -20.02 -5.82 -14.89
C THR A 78 -19.60 -6.86 -15.92
N ASN A 79 -18.41 -7.46 -15.76
CA ASN A 79 -17.82 -8.35 -16.77
C ASN A 79 -17.28 -9.64 -16.15
N ASN A 80 -17.62 -10.77 -16.76
CA ASN A 80 -17.06 -12.07 -16.39
C ASN A 80 -15.62 -12.26 -16.89
N ALA A 81 -15.28 -11.64 -18.03
CA ALA A 81 -13.94 -11.64 -18.59
C ALA A 81 -13.69 -10.38 -19.44
N ILE A 82 -12.47 -9.85 -19.37
CA ILE A 82 -12.05 -8.65 -20.13
C ILE A 82 -10.70 -8.93 -20.79
N GLN A 83 -10.45 -8.34 -21.97
CA GLN A 83 -9.18 -8.50 -22.68
C GLN A 83 -8.03 -7.84 -21.90
N SER A 84 -6.88 -8.50 -21.79
CA SER A 84 -5.72 -8.02 -21.00
C SER A 84 -5.30 -6.60 -21.38
N ASN A 85 -5.31 -6.29 -22.69
CA ASN A 85 -4.92 -4.97 -23.19
C ASN A 85 -5.84 -3.87 -22.68
N GLU A 86 -7.15 -4.13 -22.62
CA GLU A 86 -8.13 -3.16 -22.12
C GLU A 86 -7.93 -2.89 -20.63
N ILE A 87 -7.69 -3.94 -19.83
CA ILE A 87 -7.38 -3.79 -18.40
C ILE A 87 -6.08 -2.99 -18.20
N PHE A 88 -5.06 -3.24 -19.03
CA PHE A 88 -3.81 -2.48 -18.96
C PHE A 88 -4.01 -1.00 -19.28
N ASN A 89 -4.82 -0.66 -20.29
CA ASN A 89 -5.11 0.73 -20.64
C ASN A 89 -5.86 1.45 -19.49
N LEU A 90 -6.90 0.82 -18.93
CA LEU A 90 -7.64 1.36 -17.79
C LEU A 90 -6.77 1.56 -16.54
N ALA A 91 -5.81 0.66 -16.33
CA ALA A 91 -4.85 0.78 -15.24
C ALA A 91 -3.86 1.94 -15.48
N GLU A 92 -3.40 2.13 -16.72
CA GLU A 92 -2.50 3.21 -17.11
C GLU A 92 -3.14 4.59 -16.92
N GLU A 93 -4.43 4.74 -17.27
CA GLU A 93 -5.22 5.95 -17.00
C GLU A 93 -5.27 6.30 -15.51
N GLN A 94 -5.21 5.30 -14.63
CA GLN A 94 -5.17 5.45 -13.17
C GLN A 94 -3.74 5.50 -12.60
N ASN A 95 -2.73 5.61 -13.46
CA ASN A 95 -1.32 5.57 -13.09
C ASN A 95 -0.96 4.31 -12.26
N ILE A 96 -1.47 3.15 -12.68
CA ILE A 96 -1.18 1.85 -12.07
C ILE A 96 -0.26 1.09 -13.03
N SER A 97 0.94 0.75 -12.54
CA SER A 97 1.91 0.00 -13.37
C SER A 97 1.43 -1.42 -13.65
N ARG A 98 1.82 -1.99 -14.80
CA ARG A 98 1.53 -3.39 -15.15
C ARG A 98 1.98 -4.37 -14.06
N ARG A 99 3.13 -4.12 -13.43
CA ARG A 99 3.64 -4.94 -12.32
C ARG A 99 2.70 -4.92 -11.12
N THR A 100 2.16 -3.76 -10.77
CA THR A 100 1.19 -3.61 -9.68
C THR A 100 -0.11 -4.34 -10.00
N LEU A 101 -0.56 -4.26 -11.24
CA LEU A 101 -1.78 -4.93 -11.71
C LEU A 101 -1.62 -6.47 -11.70
N GLU A 102 -0.48 -7.00 -12.15
CA GLU A 102 -0.20 -8.44 -12.08
C GLU A 102 -0.08 -8.94 -10.63
N ASN A 103 0.46 -8.13 -9.71
CA ASN A 103 0.43 -8.46 -8.28
C ASN A 103 -1.01 -8.51 -7.74
N ALA A 104 -1.85 -7.53 -8.09
CA ALA A 104 -3.26 -7.51 -7.68
C ALA A 104 -4.02 -8.73 -8.25
N LYS A 105 -3.84 -9.03 -9.53
CA LYS A 105 -4.39 -10.22 -10.21
C LYS A 105 -3.99 -11.51 -9.50
N LYS A 106 -2.73 -11.64 -9.09
CA LYS A 106 -2.22 -12.80 -8.33
C LYS A 106 -2.89 -12.91 -6.96
N GLU A 107 -3.02 -11.80 -6.23
CA GLU A 107 -3.65 -11.79 -4.89
C GLU A 107 -5.16 -12.04 -4.96
N LEU A 108 -5.83 -11.62 -6.03
CA LEU A 108 -7.26 -11.87 -6.26
C LEU A 108 -7.55 -13.23 -6.90
N GLY A 109 -6.53 -14.03 -7.23
CA GLY A 109 -6.71 -15.34 -7.85
C GLY A 109 -7.28 -15.32 -9.28
N VAL A 110 -7.15 -14.19 -9.97
CA VAL A 110 -7.63 -13.99 -11.35
C VAL A 110 -6.76 -14.79 -12.31
N ARG A 111 -7.41 -15.56 -13.21
CA ARG A 111 -6.72 -16.37 -14.20
C ARG A 111 -6.77 -15.70 -15.57
N ALA A 112 -5.75 -15.92 -16.38
CA ALA A 112 -5.75 -15.50 -17.77
C ALA A 112 -6.04 -16.71 -18.67
N LYS A 113 -6.94 -16.55 -19.63
CA LYS A 113 -7.28 -17.54 -20.65
C LYS A 113 -7.04 -16.95 -22.04
N ARG A 114 -6.52 -17.76 -22.95
CA ARG A 114 -6.34 -17.36 -24.35
C ARG A 114 -7.56 -17.75 -25.17
N ILE A 115 -8.14 -16.79 -25.88
CA ILE A 115 -9.31 -16.95 -26.75
C ILE A 115 -9.01 -16.20 -28.05
N ASN A 116 -9.14 -16.85 -29.21
CA ASN A 116 -8.90 -16.26 -30.54
C ASN A 116 -7.60 -15.42 -30.61
N ASN A 117 -6.49 -16.03 -30.19
CA ASN A 117 -5.16 -15.42 -30.15
C ASN A 117 -4.98 -14.24 -29.16
N SER A 118 -6.00 -13.88 -28.39
CA SER A 118 -5.96 -12.80 -27.40
C SER A 118 -6.07 -13.33 -25.96
N TRP A 119 -5.43 -12.65 -25.01
CA TRP A 119 -5.50 -13.00 -23.59
C TRP A 119 -6.62 -12.25 -22.90
N TYR A 120 -7.46 -12.99 -22.17
CA TYR A 120 -8.56 -12.47 -21.37
C TYR A 120 -8.33 -12.81 -19.91
N TRP A 121 -8.68 -11.91 -18.99
CA TRP A 121 -8.66 -12.18 -17.56
C TRP A 121 -10.06 -12.58 -17.12
N GLU A 122 -10.17 -13.74 -16.48
CA GLU A 122 -11.40 -14.27 -15.91
C GLU A 122 -11.64 -13.60 -14.55
N LEU A 123 -12.59 -12.65 -14.51
CA LEU A 123 -12.90 -11.84 -13.33
C LEU A 123 -14.02 -12.44 -12.47
N ASN A 124 -14.74 -13.44 -12.98
CA ASN A 124 -15.79 -14.19 -12.28
C ASN A 124 -15.38 -14.82 -10.93
N LYS A 125 -14.09 -14.93 -10.64
CA LYS A 125 -13.55 -15.47 -9.38
C LYS A 125 -13.04 -14.42 -8.42
N VAL A 126 -13.10 -13.14 -8.78
CA VAL A 126 -12.78 -12.06 -7.86
C VAL A 126 -13.89 -12.05 -6.80
N ARG A 127 -13.57 -12.49 -5.58
CA ARG A 127 -14.50 -12.39 -4.45
C ARG A 127 -14.81 -10.91 -4.23
N THR A 128 -16.07 -10.54 -4.43
CA THR A 128 -16.68 -9.36 -3.84
C THR A 128 -16.89 -9.69 -2.37
N ASP A 129 -16.01 -9.17 -1.52
CA ASP A 129 -16.23 -9.19 -0.06
C ASP A 129 -17.41 -8.29 0.29
#